data_AF-Q0FSD7-F1
#
_entry.id   AF-Q0FSD7-F1
#
_cell.length_a   1.000
_cell.length_b   1.000
_cell.length_c   1.000
_cell.angle_alpha   90.00
_cell.angle_beta   90.00
_cell.angle_gamma   90.00
#
_symmetry.space_group_name_H-M   'P 1'
#
loop_
_entity.id
_entity.type
_entity.pdbx_description
1 polymer ?
#
loop_
_entity_poly.entity_id
_entity_poly.type
_entity_poly.pdbx_seq_one_letter_code
_entity_poly.pdbx_strand_id
1 'polypeptide(L)'
;MDSLTIPAALLAAALAVPALAADTQNPLTESPTWQSLRADVVGDAEITPADGLFTIEAPYRAEDAATVPIHIVQTDLSARIDRATVVIDENPAPVAGAFTFSPAMAPLDFEMRVRVNQYSNVRVIAETPEGLRMGGRFVKASGGCSAPATRDPEVALANMGQMKLRLFGEAEAPAISMPRREAQIQIRHPNYSGLQRDQITQLFIPAHFIDHLEVWQGEEKLFEMDGGISISENPVFRFSYLDNGAPALTVRASDTDGNTFETELPKVES
;
A
#
# COMPACT_ATOMS: atom_id res chain seq x y z
N MET A 1 25.46 37.30 66.06
CA MET A 1 26.26 37.14 64.83
C MET A 1 26.13 35.69 64.40
N ASP A 2 25.72 35.54 63.15
CA ASP A 2 25.70 34.35 62.30
C ASP A 2 24.67 33.26 62.57
N SER A 3 23.54 33.43 61.89
CA SER A 3 22.62 32.38 61.45
C SER A 3 23.26 31.61 60.28
N LEU A 4 23.28 30.27 60.34
CA LEU A 4 23.53 29.43 59.16
C LEU A 4 22.60 28.20 59.15
N THR A 5 21.93 28.07 58.01
CA THR A 5 20.99 27.07 57.49
C THR A 5 21.62 25.66 57.41
N ILE A 6 20.91 24.53 57.30
CA ILE A 6 20.14 24.00 56.14
C ILE A 6 19.38 22.72 56.58
N PRO A 7 18.12 22.46 56.14
CA PRO A 7 17.40 21.21 56.41
C PRO A 7 17.77 20.10 55.40
N ALA A 8 17.92 18.87 55.87
CA ALA A 8 18.22 17.70 55.05
C ALA A 8 16.97 17.13 54.36
N ALA A 9 16.91 17.37 53.05
CA ALA A 9 16.35 16.59 51.94
C ALA A 9 15.24 15.55 52.21
N LEU A 10 14.03 15.87 51.73
CA LEU A 10 13.07 14.89 51.20
C LEU A 10 13.63 14.26 49.92
N LEU A 11 13.70 12.93 49.86
CA LEU A 11 13.93 12.19 48.62
C LEU A 11 12.60 11.56 48.17
N ALA A 12 11.86 12.28 47.32
CA ALA A 12 10.72 11.73 46.60
C ALA A 12 11.24 10.94 45.39
N ALA A 13 11.11 9.61 45.42
CA ALA A 13 11.36 8.75 44.27
C ALA A 13 10.25 9.00 43.23
N ALA A 14 10.53 9.85 42.24
CA ALA A 14 9.69 9.97 41.05
C ALA A 14 9.86 8.69 40.22
N LEU A 15 8.83 7.84 40.24
CA LEU A 15 8.68 6.74 39.29
C LEU A 15 8.63 7.34 37.88
N ALA A 16 9.68 7.11 37.09
CA ALA A 16 9.66 7.38 35.67
C ALA A 16 8.64 6.43 35.03
N VAL A 17 7.59 7.00 34.44
CA VAL A 17 6.65 6.30 33.57
C VAL A 17 7.15 6.50 32.14
N PRO A 18 7.68 5.47 31.44
CA PRO A 18 7.91 5.57 30.02
C PRO A 18 6.74 4.89 29.31
N ALA A 19 5.82 5.68 28.78
CA ALA A 19 4.88 5.24 27.75
C ALA A 19 4.57 6.42 26.84
N LEU A 20 5.56 6.83 26.05
CA LEU A 20 5.26 7.61 24.85
C LEU A 20 4.66 6.62 23.84
N ALA A 21 3.34 6.50 23.85
CA ALA A 21 2.64 6.09 22.65
C ALA A 21 3.02 7.10 21.57
N ALA A 22 3.65 6.64 20.48
CA ALA A 22 3.92 7.51 19.35
C ALA A 22 2.58 7.99 18.81
N ASP A 23 2.30 9.29 18.95
CA ASP A 23 1.09 9.89 18.39
C ASP A 23 1.05 9.59 16.88
N THR A 24 -0.01 8.89 16.47
CA THR A 24 -0.28 8.68 15.04
C THR A 24 -0.50 10.05 14.41
N GLN A 25 0.38 10.46 13.48
CA GLN A 25 0.39 11.84 12.96
C GLN A 25 -0.91 12.24 12.22
N ASN A 26 -1.59 11.26 11.64
CA ASN A 26 -2.78 11.46 10.82
C ASN A 26 -3.76 10.29 10.97
N PRO A 27 -4.41 10.14 12.14
CA PRO A 27 -5.32 9.04 12.39
C PRO A 27 -6.55 9.13 11.48
N LEU A 28 -7.30 8.04 11.39
CA LEU A 28 -8.61 8.05 10.73
C LEU A 28 -9.53 9.10 11.39
N THR A 29 -10.31 9.79 10.58
CA THR A 29 -11.35 10.72 11.04
C THR A 29 -12.74 10.09 10.90
N GLU A 30 -13.72 10.65 11.60
CA GLU A 30 -15.13 10.37 11.34
C GLU A 30 -15.44 10.56 9.85
N SER A 31 -16.19 9.62 9.28
CA SER A 31 -16.48 9.57 7.85
C SER A 31 -17.90 9.03 7.63
N PRO A 32 -18.87 9.90 7.30
CA PRO A 32 -20.22 9.47 6.92
C PRO A 32 -20.19 8.58 5.68
N THR A 33 -19.29 8.85 4.73
CA THR A 33 -19.10 8.06 3.52
C THR A 33 -18.71 6.63 3.84
N TRP A 34 -17.79 6.41 4.80
CA TRP A 34 -17.46 5.07 5.27
C TRP A 34 -18.67 4.36 5.90
N GLN A 35 -19.49 5.08 6.68
CA GLN A 35 -20.69 4.49 7.28
C GLN A 35 -21.65 3.95 6.21
N SER A 36 -21.76 4.60 5.05
CA SER A 36 -22.53 4.07 3.91
C SER A 36 -21.82 2.96 3.14
N LEU A 37 -20.51 3.06 2.94
CA LEU A 37 -19.74 2.12 2.11
C LEU A 37 -19.43 0.80 2.82
N ARG A 38 -19.37 0.79 4.16
CA ARG A 38 -18.90 -0.35 4.95
C ARG A 38 -19.60 -1.66 4.58
N ALA A 39 -20.92 -1.65 4.46
CA ALA A 39 -21.69 -2.85 4.16
C ALA A 39 -21.38 -3.39 2.75
N ASP A 40 -21.14 -2.51 1.77
CA ASP A 40 -20.78 -2.91 0.42
C ASP A 40 -19.36 -3.50 0.35
N VAL A 41 -18.45 -3.04 1.23
CA VAL A 41 -17.05 -3.50 1.24
C VAL A 41 -16.85 -4.79 2.04
N VAL A 42 -17.46 -4.91 3.22
CA VAL A 42 -17.20 -6.03 4.16
C VAL A 42 -18.45 -6.81 4.57
N GLY A 43 -19.64 -6.44 4.07
CA GLY A 43 -20.90 -6.99 4.54
C GLY A 43 -21.16 -6.73 6.03
N ASP A 44 -21.69 -7.73 6.71
CA ASP A 44 -22.03 -7.68 8.14
C ASP A 44 -20.84 -8.03 9.06
N ALA A 45 -19.65 -8.30 8.50
CA ALA A 45 -18.49 -8.70 9.29
C ALA A 45 -18.10 -7.63 10.31
N GLU A 46 -17.78 -8.03 11.54
CA GLU A 46 -17.25 -7.12 12.54
C GLU A 46 -15.82 -6.71 12.17
N ILE A 47 -15.51 -5.43 12.33
CA ILE A 47 -14.17 -4.89 12.08
C ILE A 47 -13.64 -4.39 13.42
N THR A 48 -12.52 -4.95 13.86
CA THR A 48 -11.81 -4.49 15.05
C THR A 48 -10.60 -3.63 14.65
N PRO A 49 -10.13 -2.71 15.53
CA PRO A 49 -8.93 -1.95 15.25
C PRO A 49 -7.71 -2.83 15.00
N ALA A 50 -6.83 -2.43 14.08
CA ALA A 50 -5.58 -3.10 13.76
C ALA A 50 -4.49 -2.95 14.84
N ASP A 51 -4.80 -2.33 15.97
CA ASP A 51 -3.83 -1.99 17.03
C ASP A 51 -2.89 -3.17 17.35
N GLY A 52 -1.58 -2.89 17.29
CA GLY A 52 -0.51 -3.85 17.52
C GLY A 52 -0.26 -4.86 16.38
N LEU A 53 -1.21 -5.08 15.47
CA LEU A 53 -1.08 -6.05 14.38
C LEU A 53 -0.28 -5.50 13.19
N PHE A 54 -0.67 -4.32 12.70
CA PHE A 54 0.04 -3.65 11.60
C PHE A 54 -0.12 -2.13 11.69
N THR A 55 0.78 -1.43 11.02
CA THR A 55 0.75 0.02 10.86
C THR A 55 0.63 0.37 9.39
N ILE A 56 0.13 1.59 9.14
CA ILE A 56 0.04 2.15 7.79
C ILE A 56 0.79 3.46 7.80
N GLU A 57 1.65 3.68 6.82
CA GLU A 57 2.28 4.95 6.56
C GLU A 57 1.65 5.55 5.30
N ALA A 58 1.21 6.80 5.43
CA ALA A 58 0.70 7.61 4.34
C ALA A 58 0.91 9.09 4.71
N PRO A 59 1.20 9.96 3.74
CA PRO A 59 1.47 11.36 4.04
C PRO A 59 0.21 12.06 4.56
N TYR A 60 0.36 12.93 5.56
CA TYR A 60 -0.77 13.76 6.02
C TYR A 60 -1.27 14.70 4.92
N ARG A 61 -0.37 15.21 4.08
CA ARG A 61 -0.67 15.96 2.87
C ARG A 61 0.16 15.38 1.72
N ALA A 62 -0.51 14.94 0.66
CA ALA A 62 0.21 14.44 -0.51
C ALA A 62 0.77 15.60 -1.33
N GLU A 63 2.02 15.50 -1.74
CA GLU A 63 2.63 16.42 -2.72
C GLU A 63 1.99 16.24 -4.11
N ASP A 64 1.70 15.00 -4.47
CA ASP A 64 0.97 14.65 -5.69
C ASP A 64 -0.17 13.69 -5.38
N ALA A 65 -1.40 14.15 -5.61
CA ALA A 65 -2.62 13.41 -5.36
C ALA A 65 -2.80 12.22 -6.32
N ALA A 66 -2.10 12.19 -7.46
CA ALA A 66 -2.16 11.11 -8.44
C ALA A 66 -1.25 9.92 -8.09
N THR A 67 -0.36 10.05 -7.10
CA THR A 67 0.64 9.03 -6.73
C THR A 67 0.94 9.02 -5.22
N VAL A 68 -0.09 8.91 -4.39
CA VAL A 68 0.04 8.84 -2.93
C VAL A 68 0.59 7.48 -2.51
N PRO A 69 1.74 7.40 -1.81
CA PRO A 69 2.27 6.13 -1.30
C PRO A 69 1.49 5.67 -0.08
N ILE A 70 1.09 4.40 -0.06
CA ILE A 70 0.47 3.71 1.06
C ILE A 70 1.34 2.50 1.40
N HIS A 71 1.95 2.51 2.57
CA HIS A 71 2.87 1.47 3.03
C HIS A 71 2.27 0.76 4.24
N ILE A 72 2.17 -0.57 4.16
CA ILE A 72 1.58 -1.45 5.17
C ILE A 72 2.71 -2.26 5.79
N VAL A 73 2.89 -2.13 7.11
CA VAL A 73 3.94 -2.84 7.86
C VAL A 73 3.31 -3.63 8.99
N GLN A 74 3.38 -4.95 8.90
CA GLN A 74 2.96 -5.86 9.96
C GLN A 74 3.94 -5.79 11.13
N THR A 75 3.39 -5.56 12.32
CA THR A 75 4.15 -5.37 13.56
C THR A 75 4.09 -6.59 14.48
N ASP A 76 2.98 -7.33 14.46
CA ASP A 76 2.85 -8.60 15.18
C ASP A 76 3.22 -9.77 14.26
N LEU A 77 4.37 -10.38 14.51
CA LEU A 77 4.92 -11.50 13.72
C LEU A 77 4.27 -12.86 14.05
N SER A 78 3.49 -12.94 15.14
CA SER A 78 2.79 -14.17 15.53
C SER A 78 1.47 -14.35 14.79
N ALA A 79 0.90 -13.25 14.31
CA ALA A 79 -0.31 -13.23 13.53
C ALA A 79 -0.02 -13.36 12.02
N ARG A 80 -1.07 -13.66 11.26
CA ARG A 80 -1.03 -13.81 9.80
C ARG A 80 -2.03 -12.86 9.16
N ILE A 81 -1.59 -12.20 8.09
CA ILE A 81 -2.44 -11.38 7.22
C ILE A 81 -2.48 -12.06 5.87
N ASP A 82 -3.61 -12.70 5.54
CA ASP A 82 -3.76 -13.45 4.29
C ASP A 82 -4.32 -12.57 3.16
N ARG A 83 -5.13 -11.57 3.50
CA ARG A 83 -5.70 -10.61 2.54
C ARG A 83 -5.72 -9.20 3.11
N ALA A 84 -5.70 -8.22 2.22
CA ALA A 84 -5.95 -6.83 2.59
C ALA A 84 -6.77 -6.12 1.51
N THR A 85 -7.73 -5.31 1.93
CA THR A 85 -8.48 -4.42 1.04
C THR A 85 -8.14 -2.98 1.38
N VAL A 86 -7.70 -2.22 0.39
CA VAL A 86 -7.43 -0.78 0.53
C VAL A 86 -8.64 0.02 0.06
N VAL A 87 -9.17 0.87 0.94
CA VAL A 87 -10.36 1.68 0.69
C VAL A 87 -10.02 3.16 0.86
N ILE A 88 -10.46 3.98 -0.09
CA ILE A 88 -10.32 5.43 -0.06
C ILE A 88 -11.74 6.01 -0.08
N ASP A 89 -12.23 6.42 1.09
CA ASP A 89 -13.63 6.79 1.32
C ASP A 89 -14.20 7.73 0.24
N GLU A 90 -13.47 8.79 -0.11
CA GLU A 90 -13.95 9.86 -1.00
C GLU A 90 -13.51 9.69 -2.48
N ASN A 91 -13.02 8.51 -2.86
CA ASN A 91 -12.73 8.21 -4.25
C ASN A 91 -14.01 7.77 -5.01
N PRO A 92 -14.13 8.11 -6.31
CA PRO A 92 -15.25 7.66 -7.14
C PRO A 92 -15.39 6.14 -7.21
N ALA A 93 -14.28 5.41 -7.13
CA ALA A 93 -14.23 3.98 -6.85
C ALA A 93 -13.50 3.79 -5.50
N PRO A 94 -14.23 3.53 -4.40
CA PRO A 94 -13.64 3.51 -3.06
C PRO A 94 -12.64 2.37 -2.83
N VAL A 95 -12.94 1.16 -3.32
CA VAL A 95 -11.98 0.04 -3.25
C VAL A 95 -10.87 0.30 -4.25
N ALA A 96 -9.67 0.58 -3.75
CA ALA A 96 -8.51 0.85 -4.58
C ALA A 96 -7.84 -0.43 -5.06
N GLY A 97 -7.78 -1.44 -4.20
CA GLY A 97 -7.31 -2.78 -4.53
C GLY A 97 -7.62 -3.77 -3.42
N ALA A 98 -7.90 -5.01 -3.80
CA ALA A 98 -7.99 -6.16 -2.93
C ALA A 98 -6.80 -7.08 -3.20
N PHE A 99 -6.10 -7.49 -2.15
CA PHE A 99 -4.84 -8.24 -2.25
C PHE A 99 -4.98 -9.56 -1.51
N THR A 100 -4.42 -10.63 -2.09
CA THR A 100 -4.19 -11.90 -1.41
C THR A 100 -2.69 -12.14 -1.32
N PHE A 101 -2.20 -12.53 -0.16
CA PHE A 101 -0.78 -12.74 0.12
C PHE A 101 -0.51 -14.21 0.45
N SER A 102 0.61 -14.72 -0.05
CA SER A 102 1.11 -16.04 0.34
C SER A 102 1.86 -16.01 1.67
N PRO A 103 2.11 -17.18 2.29
CA PRO A 103 3.00 -17.26 3.46
C PRO A 103 4.38 -16.62 3.24
N ALA A 104 4.91 -16.63 2.02
CA ALA A 104 6.21 -16.04 1.70
C ALA A 104 6.23 -14.51 1.83
N MET A 105 5.08 -13.85 1.85
CA MET A 105 5.00 -12.40 2.09
C MET A 105 5.11 -12.04 3.57
N ALA A 106 4.89 -12.98 4.49
CA ALA A 106 4.85 -12.70 5.92
C ALA A 106 6.26 -12.49 6.52
N PRO A 107 6.43 -11.57 7.49
CA PRO A 107 5.45 -10.55 7.90
C PRO A 107 5.17 -9.54 6.77
N LEU A 108 3.97 -9.00 6.65
CA LEU A 108 3.67 -8.08 5.53
C LEU A 108 4.50 -6.80 5.63
N ASP A 109 5.19 -6.45 4.54
CA ASP A 109 5.83 -5.16 4.30
C ASP A 109 5.58 -4.87 2.82
N PHE A 110 4.61 -4.00 2.56
CA PHE A 110 4.01 -3.81 1.24
C PHE A 110 3.60 -2.36 1.01
N GLU A 111 4.14 -1.74 -0.02
CA GLU A 111 3.82 -0.38 -0.47
C GLU A 111 3.21 -0.41 -1.86
N MET A 112 2.17 0.39 -2.03
CA MET A 112 1.55 0.68 -3.33
C MET A 112 1.36 2.20 -3.49
N ARG A 113 1.06 2.63 -4.71
CA ARG A 113 0.74 4.03 -5.00
C ARG A 113 -0.67 4.19 -5.53
N VAL A 114 -1.45 5.04 -4.89
CA VAL A 114 -2.87 5.28 -5.21
C VAL A 114 -3.16 6.73 -5.58
N ARG A 115 -4.21 6.93 -6.35
CA ARG A 115 -4.82 8.23 -6.61
C ARG A 115 -5.78 8.56 -5.48
N VAL A 116 -5.74 9.80 -4.97
CA VAL A 116 -6.68 10.29 -3.96
C VAL A 116 -7.40 11.51 -4.52
N ASN A 117 -8.72 11.40 -4.67
CA ASN A 117 -9.53 12.40 -5.37
C ASN A 117 -9.91 13.59 -4.48
N GLN A 118 -10.10 13.36 -3.19
CA GLN A 118 -10.45 14.37 -2.20
C GLN A 118 -9.82 14.03 -0.85
N TYR A 119 -9.87 14.97 0.10
CA TYR A 119 -9.38 14.71 1.45
C TYR A 119 -10.14 13.52 2.03
N SER A 120 -9.43 12.42 2.28
CA SER A 120 -10.06 11.13 2.52
C SER A 120 -9.31 10.38 3.60
N ASN A 121 -10.05 9.55 4.31
CA ASN A 121 -9.44 8.40 4.96
C ASN A 121 -8.97 7.42 3.89
N VAL A 122 -7.77 6.89 4.08
CA VAL A 122 -7.28 5.67 3.43
C VAL A 122 -7.26 4.58 4.49
N ARG A 123 -8.06 3.54 4.28
CA ARG A 123 -8.23 2.41 5.19
C ARG A 123 -7.57 1.19 4.59
N VAL A 124 -6.99 0.36 5.45
CA VAL A 124 -6.57 -0.99 5.10
C VAL A 124 -7.32 -1.93 6.02
N ILE A 125 -8.06 -2.84 5.41
CA ILE A 125 -8.85 -3.87 6.11
C ILE A 125 -8.12 -5.19 5.85
N ALA A 126 -7.41 -5.67 6.85
CA ALA A 126 -6.70 -6.94 6.80
C ALA A 126 -7.60 -8.08 7.29
N GLU A 127 -7.54 -9.21 6.59
CA GLU A 127 -8.15 -10.46 7.03
C GLU A 127 -7.10 -11.31 7.77
N THR A 128 -7.44 -11.67 9.01
CA THR A 128 -6.65 -12.61 9.83
C THR A 128 -7.54 -13.81 10.22
N PRO A 129 -6.95 -14.90 10.74
CA PRO A 129 -7.73 -16.03 11.27
C PRO A 129 -8.72 -15.65 12.37
N GLU A 130 -8.49 -14.56 13.09
CA GLU A 130 -9.33 -14.03 14.17
C GLU A 130 -10.43 -13.08 13.68
N GLY A 131 -10.39 -12.63 12.42
CA GLY A 131 -11.39 -11.75 11.82
C GLY A 131 -10.80 -10.53 11.12
N LEU A 132 -11.65 -9.52 10.84
CA LEU A 132 -11.21 -8.30 10.16
C LEU A 132 -10.56 -7.30 11.11
N ARG A 133 -9.42 -6.77 10.67
CA ARG A 133 -8.61 -5.78 11.38
C ARG A 133 -8.44 -4.54 10.50
N MET A 134 -8.84 -3.37 10.99
CA MET A 134 -8.75 -2.12 10.23
C MET A 134 -7.78 -1.13 10.86
N GLY A 135 -6.85 -0.66 10.03
CA GLY A 135 -6.06 0.54 10.29
C GLY A 135 -6.35 1.59 9.22
N GLY A 136 -5.86 2.80 9.43
CA GLY A 136 -5.86 3.79 8.33
C GLY A 136 -5.15 5.08 8.66
N ARG A 137 -5.15 5.96 7.67
CA ARG A 137 -4.58 7.31 7.74
C ARG A 137 -5.49 8.32 7.03
N PHE A 138 -5.64 9.50 7.60
CA PHE A 138 -6.27 10.61 6.89
C PHE A 138 -5.25 11.32 5.99
N VAL A 139 -5.60 11.51 4.71
CA VAL A 139 -4.73 12.08 3.68
C VAL A 139 -5.38 13.32 3.08
N LYS A 140 -4.65 14.45 3.14
CA LYS A 140 -5.02 15.69 2.45
C LYS A 140 -4.44 15.69 1.04
N ALA A 141 -5.24 15.25 0.07
CA ALA A 141 -4.95 15.29 -1.35
C ALA A 141 -6.23 15.60 -2.16
N SER A 142 -6.12 16.15 -3.36
CA SER A 142 -7.31 16.40 -4.19
C SER A 142 -6.97 16.35 -5.68
N GLY A 143 -7.94 15.88 -6.48
CA GLY A 143 -7.86 15.85 -7.93
C GLY A 143 -7.06 14.69 -8.53
N GLY A 144 -6.55 13.76 -7.72
CA GLY A 144 -5.67 12.68 -8.18
C GLY A 144 -6.27 11.78 -9.26
N CYS A 145 -7.58 11.52 -9.21
CA CYS A 145 -8.27 10.72 -10.22
C CYS A 145 -8.49 11.50 -11.53
N SER A 146 -8.55 12.82 -11.51
CA SER A 146 -8.74 13.66 -12.70
C SER A 146 -7.43 14.27 -13.23
N ALA A 147 -6.31 14.01 -12.55
CA ALA A 147 -5.00 14.53 -12.92
C ALA A 147 -4.63 14.10 -14.35
N PRO A 148 -4.15 15.02 -15.20
CA PRO A 148 -3.82 14.70 -16.59
C PRO A 148 -2.76 13.60 -16.67
N ALA A 149 -2.78 12.84 -17.75
CA ALA A 149 -1.76 11.82 -18.01
C ALA A 149 -0.36 12.47 -18.07
N THR A 150 0.63 11.81 -17.47
CA THR A 150 1.98 12.37 -17.34
C THR A 150 2.79 12.25 -18.64
N ARG A 151 2.37 11.35 -19.52
CA ARG A 151 3.06 10.97 -20.76
C ARG A 151 2.17 11.19 -21.97
N ASP A 152 2.82 11.36 -23.12
CA ASP A 152 2.14 11.32 -24.41
C ASP A 152 1.40 9.98 -24.59
N PRO A 153 0.11 9.98 -24.98
CA PRO A 153 -0.68 8.76 -25.12
C PRO A 153 -0.09 7.73 -26.09
N GLU A 154 0.49 8.16 -27.21
CA GLU A 154 1.08 7.24 -28.19
C GLU A 154 2.30 6.53 -27.59
N VAL A 155 3.13 7.27 -26.85
CA VAL A 155 4.30 6.70 -26.16
C VAL A 155 3.89 5.80 -25.01
N ALA A 156 2.81 6.14 -24.29
CA ALA A 156 2.29 5.31 -23.20
C ALA A 156 1.79 3.95 -23.73
N LEU A 157 1.00 3.96 -24.81
CA LEU A 157 0.47 2.76 -25.44
C LEU A 157 1.57 1.90 -26.07
N ALA A 158 2.55 2.52 -26.75
CA ALA A 158 3.64 1.78 -27.40
C ALA A 158 4.56 1.03 -26.43
N ASN A 159 4.62 1.46 -25.17
CA ASN A 159 5.45 0.84 -24.13
C ASN A 159 4.62 0.11 -23.07
N MET A 160 3.32 -0.05 -23.30
CA MET A 160 2.40 -0.70 -22.38
C MET A 160 2.82 -2.16 -22.14
N GLY A 161 2.75 -2.60 -20.88
CA GLY A 161 3.15 -3.95 -20.49
C GLY A 161 4.65 -4.13 -20.22
N GLN A 162 5.50 -3.16 -20.53
CA GLN A 162 6.92 -3.24 -20.13
C GLN A 162 7.03 -3.19 -18.60
N MET A 163 7.80 -4.13 -18.04
CA MET A 163 7.98 -4.24 -16.60
C MET A 163 9.44 -4.07 -16.21
N LYS A 164 9.67 -3.51 -15.02
CA LYS A 164 11.00 -3.34 -14.43
C LYS A 164 11.00 -3.84 -13.00
N LEU A 165 12.03 -4.60 -12.67
CA LEU A 165 12.36 -5.01 -11.30
C LEU A 165 13.51 -4.13 -10.76
N ARG A 166 13.40 -3.75 -9.50
CA ARG A 166 14.49 -3.23 -8.68
C ARG A 166 14.54 -4.04 -7.40
N LEU A 167 15.72 -4.52 -7.03
CA LEU A 167 15.96 -5.24 -5.78
C LEU A 167 16.69 -4.34 -4.79
N PHE A 168 16.41 -4.51 -3.50
CA PHE A 168 17.03 -3.77 -2.41
C PHE A 168 17.68 -4.75 -1.42
N GLY A 169 18.78 -4.30 -0.82
CA GLY A 169 19.63 -5.13 0.05
C GLY A 169 20.58 -6.06 -0.74
N GLU A 170 21.61 -6.53 -0.05
CA GLU A 170 22.47 -7.61 -0.55
C GLU A 170 21.81 -8.97 -0.24
N ALA A 171 22.04 -9.98 -1.08
CA ALA A 171 21.70 -11.35 -0.72
C ALA A 171 22.61 -11.77 0.45
N GLU A 172 22.14 -11.58 1.69
CA GLU A 172 22.89 -12.01 2.85
C GLU A 172 23.22 -13.51 2.72
N ALA A 173 24.49 -13.84 2.93
CA ALA A 173 25.01 -15.20 2.94
C ALA A 173 24.14 -16.10 3.84
N PRO A 174 24.00 -17.41 3.53
CA PRO A 174 22.89 -18.22 4.04
C PRO A 174 22.89 -18.23 5.57
N ALA A 175 21.95 -17.48 6.14
CA ALA A 175 21.46 -17.74 7.48
C ALA A 175 20.69 -19.07 7.44
N ILE A 176 20.45 -19.64 8.63
CA ILE A 176 19.76 -20.92 8.83
C ILE A 176 18.31 -20.91 8.29
N SER A 177 17.81 -19.76 7.83
CA SER A 177 16.49 -19.51 7.23
C SER A 177 16.58 -18.92 5.82
N MET A 178 15.53 -19.07 5.01
CA MET A 178 15.44 -18.41 3.69
C MET A 178 15.65 -16.89 3.84
N PRO A 179 16.51 -16.26 3.02
CA PRO A 179 16.77 -14.83 3.14
C PRO A 179 15.52 -14.03 2.75
N ARG A 180 15.20 -13.03 3.56
CA ARG A 180 14.13 -12.07 3.23
C ARG A 180 14.72 -10.99 2.32
N ARG A 181 14.06 -10.73 1.19
CA ARG A 181 14.47 -9.72 0.22
C ARG A 181 13.38 -8.70 0.02
N GLU A 182 13.79 -7.53 -0.44
CA GLU A 182 12.89 -6.46 -0.82
C GLU A 182 12.99 -6.21 -2.33
N ALA A 183 11.84 -6.15 -2.98
CA ALA A 183 11.69 -5.88 -4.40
C ALA A 183 10.75 -4.72 -4.65
N GLN A 184 10.94 -4.04 -5.78
CA GLN A 184 9.96 -3.13 -6.36
C GLN A 184 9.76 -3.50 -7.82
N ILE A 185 8.51 -3.74 -8.19
CA ILE A 185 8.10 -3.89 -9.58
C ILE A 185 7.43 -2.60 -10.05
N GLN A 186 7.68 -2.25 -11.30
CA GLN A 186 6.98 -1.17 -12.00
C GLN A 186 6.44 -1.71 -13.31
N ILE A 187 5.18 -1.41 -13.61
CA ILE A 187 4.51 -1.81 -14.84
C ILE A 187 4.17 -0.55 -15.63
N ARG A 188 4.57 -0.46 -16.89
CA ARG A 188 4.15 0.63 -17.77
C ARG A 188 2.71 0.41 -18.20
N HIS A 189 1.82 1.25 -17.71
CA HIS A 189 0.41 1.23 -18.05
C HIS A 189 -0.21 2.61 -17.82
N PRO A 190 -1.07 3.13 -18.72
CA PRO A 190 -1.69 4.44 -18.56
C PRO A 190 -2.55 4.57 -17.31
N ASN A 191 -3.21 3.47 -16.89
CA ASN A 191 -4.09 3.43 -15.72
C ASN A 191 -5.02 4.65 -15.69
N TYR A 192 -5.73 4.84 -16.81
CA TYR A 192 -6.69 5.91 -16.97
C TYR A 192 -7.90 5.64 -16.09
N SER A 193 -8.30 6.65 -15.32
CA SER A 193 -9.37 6.52 -14.34
C SER A 193 -10.78 6.64 -14.92
N GLY A 194 -10.91 7.08 -16.18
CA GLY A 194 -12.18 7.50 -16.76
C GLY A 194 -12.57 8.96 -16.49
N LEU A 195 -11.85 9.66 -15.60
CA LEU A 195 -12.19 11.02 -15.14
C LEU A 195 -11.28 12.10 -15.71
N GLN A 196 -10.21 11.68 -16.37
CA GLN A 196 -9.24 12.57 -16.98
C GLN A 196 -9.81 13.15 -18.28
N ARG A 197 -9.43 14.39 -18.59
CA ARG A 197 -9.80 15.03 -19.85
C ARG A 197 -8.62 15.09 -20.80
N ASP A 198 -8.88 14.71 -22.04
CA ASP A 198 -7.97 14.96 -23.14
C ASP A 198 -7.85 16.48 -23.35
N GLN A 199 -6.62 16.99 -23.31
CA GLN A 199 -6.37 18.43 -23.34
C GLN A 199 -6.65 19.05 -24.72
N ILE A 200 -6.73 18.24 -25.78
CA ILE A 200 -7.00 18.67 -27.15
C ILE A 200 -8.50 18.57 -27.44
N THR A 201 -9.06 17.37 -27.30
CA THR A 201 -10.47 17.10 -27.64
C THR A 201 -11.45 17.57 -26.58
N GLN A 202 -10.98 17.81 -25.35
CA GLN A 202 -11.77 18.19 -24.17
C GLN A 202 -12.78 17.11 -23.72
N LEU A 203 -12.72 15.92 -24.33
CA LEU A 203 -13.53 14.76 -23.96
C LEU A 203 -12.90 14.01 -22.79
N PHE A 204 -13.71 13.22 -22.09
CA PHE A 204 -13.20 12.29 -21.08
C PHE A 204 -12.45 11.14 -21.74
N ILE A 205 -11.29 10.80 -21.17
CA ILE A 205 -10.53 9.62 -21.55
C ILE A 205 -11.22 8.42 -20.88
N PRO A 206 -11.63 7.38 -21.63
CA PRO A 206 -12.22 6.18 -21.06
C PRO A 206 -11.32 5.53 -19.99
N ALA A 207 -11.94 4.85 -19.03
CA ALA A 207 -11.18 4.10 -18.03
C ALA A 207 -10.45 2.95 -18.71
N HIS A 208 -9.14 2.83 -18.45
CA HIS A 208 -8.27 1.79 -19.00
C HIS A 208 -7.13 1.54 -18.01
N PHE A 209 -7.26 0.50 -17.19
CA PHE A 209 -6.37 0.24 -16.06
C PHE A 209 -6.13 -1.25 -15.87
N ILE A 210 -5.03 -1.58 -15.19
CA ILE A 210 -4.74 -2.95 -14.74
C ILE A 210 -5.79 -3.36 -13.72
N ASP A 211 -6.61 -4.36 -14.06
CA ASP A 211 -7.69 -4.86 -13.21
C ASP A 211 -7.26 -6.09 -12.41
N HIS A 212 -6.29 -6.86 -12.91
CA HIS A 212 -5.72 -8.01 -12.20
C HIS A 212 -4.19 -8.07 -12.34
N LEU A 213 -3.51 -8.47 -11.27
CA LEU A 213 -2.06 -8.63 -11.20
C LEU A 213 -1.72 -9.86 -10.36
N GLU A 214 -0.78 -10.67 -10.83
CA GLU A 214 -0.13 -11.70 -10.03
C GLU A 214 1.39 -11.54 -10.08
N VAL A 215 2.04 -11.77 -8.94
CA VAL A 215 3.50 -11.80 -8.82
C VAL A 215 3.92 -13.14 -8.26
N TRP A 216 4.82 -13.81 -8.96
CA TRP A 216 5.27 -15.16 -8.68
C TRP A 216 6.79 -15.21 -8.51
N GLN A 217 7.25 -16.21 -7.77
CA GLN A 217 8.64 -16.58 -7.61
C GLN A 217 8.80 -18.07 -7.89
N GLY A 218 9.26 -18.42 -9.09
CA GLY A 218 9.17 -19.80 -9.57
C GLY A 218 7.70 -20.22 -9.67
N GLU A 219 7.33 -21.30 -8.98
CA GLU A 219 5.95 -21.81 -8.94
C GLU A 219 5.12 -21.27 -7.74
N GLU A 220 5.73 -20.47 -6.87
CA GLU A 220 5.08 -19.91 -5.69
C GLU A 220 4.53 -18.51 -5.99
N LYS A 221 3.20 -18.34 -5.93
CA LYS A 221 2.60 -17.01 -6.01
C LYS A 221 2.95 -16.24 -4.75
N LEU A 222 3.54 -15.06 -4.89
CA LEU A 222 3.82 -14.16 -3.78
C LEU A 222 2.54 -13.43 -3.36
N PHE A 223 1.92 -12.72 -4.30
CA PHE A 223 0.65 -12.04 -4.09
C PHE A 223 -0.13 -11.88 -5.39
N GLU A 224 -1.42 -11.61 -5.25
CA GLU A 224 -2.30 -11.14 -6.33
C GLU A 224 -3.01 -9.85 -5.90
N MET A 225 -3.46 -9.08 -6.89
CA MET A 225 -4.27 -7.89 -6.70
C MET A 225 -5.40 -7.88 -7.72
N ASP A 226 -6.62 -7.66 -7.22
CA ASP A 226 -7.73 -7.13 -8.03
C ASP A 226 -7.81 -5.62 -7.80
N GLY A 227 -7.56 -4.85 -8.85
CA GLY A 227 -7.36 -3.39 -8.80
C GLY A 227 -8.54 -2.59 -9.35
N GLY A 228 -8.50 -1.28 -9.08
CA GLY A 228 -9.44 -0.32 -9.65
C GLY A 228 -8.77 0.93 -10.20
N ILE A 229 -9.60 1.88 -10.66
CA ILE A 229 -9.17 3.20 -11.18
C ILE A 229 -8.35 4.04 -10.19
N SER A 230 -8.31 3.64 -8.91
CA SER A 230 -7.55 4.30 -7.86
C SER A 230 -6.08 3.88 -7.83
N ILE A 231 -5.66 2.83 -8.55
CA ILE A 231 -4.22 2.52 -8.72
C ILE A 231 -3.60 3.57 -9.67
N SER A 232 -2.44 4.09 -9.30
CA SER A 232 -1.77 5.19 -10.01
C SER A 232 -1.32 4.81 -11.43
N GLU A 233 -1.06 5.82 -12.27
CA GLU A 233 -0.36 5.63 -13.56
C GLU A 233 1.00 4.93 -13.33
N ASN A 234 1.40 4.06 -14.26
CA ASN A 234 2.60 3.23 -14.17
C ASN A 234 2.71 2.51 -12.82
N PRO A 235 1.79 1.57 -12.50
CA PRO A 235 1.68 0.97 -11.19
C PRO A 235 3.02 0.50 -10.62
N VAL A 236 3.25 0.82 -9.35
CA VAL A 236 4.44 0.45 -8.59
C VAL A 236 4.03 -0.27 -7.33
N PHE A 237 4.64 -1.43 -7.10
CA PHE A 237 4.48 -2.20 -5.87
C PHE A 237 5.86 -2.49 -5.32
N ARG A 238 6.11 -2.11 -4.07
CA ARG A 238 7.33 -2.42 -3.34
C ARG A 238 6.96 -3.34 -2.19
N PHE A 239 7.69 -4.44 -2.03
CA PHE A 239 7.31 -5.47 -1.09
C PHE A 239 8.51 -6.29 -0.64
N SER A 240 8.40 -6.83 0.57
CA SER A 240 9.34 -7.81 1.07
C SER A 240 8.76 -9.22 1.03
N TYR A 241 9.63 -10.21 0.77
CA TYR A 241 9.23 -11.61 0.62
C TYR A 241 10.37 -12.55 1.04
N LEU A 242 10.04 -13.82 1.33
CA LEU A 242 11.00 -14.89 1.54
C LEU A 242 11.50 -15.42 0.19
N ASP A 243 12.80 -15.29 -0.09
CA ASP A 243 13.38 -15.75 -1.34
C ASP A 243 13.58 -17.27 -1.31
N ASN A 244 12.87 -18.00 -2.16
CA ASN A 244 12.95 -19.45 -2.29
C ASN A 244 14.09 -19.91 -3.24
N GLY A 245 14.89 -18.97 -3.74
CA GLY A 245 16.03 -19.25 -4.62
C GLY A 245 15.70 -19.29 -6.12
N ALA A 246 14.44 -19.09 -6.52
CA ALA A 246 14.11 -18.97 -7.94
C ALA A 246 14.89 -17.82 -8.60
N PRO A 247 15.38 -17.97 -9.84
CA PRO A 247 16.29 -16.99 -10.47
C PRO A 247 15.61 -15.68 -10.86
N ALA A 248 14.28 -15.65 -10.92
CA ALA A 248 13.48 -14.53 -11.39
C ALA A 248 12.17 -14.39 -10.62
N LEU A 249 11.52 -13.24 -10.77
CA LEU A 249 10.11 -13.03 -10.45
C LEU A 249 9.30 -13.03 -11.75
N THR A 250 8.16 -13.69 -11.78
CA THR A 250 7.23 -13.64 -12.93
C THR A 250 6.07 -12.73 -12.57
N VAL A 251 5.83 -11.71 -13.38
CA VAL A 251 4.73 -10.77 -13.20
C VAL A 251 3.73 -10.96 -14.33
N ARG A 252 2.47 -11.16 -13.98
CA ARG A 252 1.34 -11.32 -14.91
C ARG A 252 0.29 -10.26 -14.61
N ALA A 253 -0.17 -9.54 -15.62
CA ALA A 253 -1.21 -8.52 -15.45
C ALA A 253 -2.23 -8.59 -16.58
N SER A 254 -3.48 -8.27 -16.29
CA SER A 254 -4.51 -7.95 -17.28
C SER A 254 -5.02 -6.52 -17.10
N ASP A 255 -5.59 -5.97 -18.17
CA ASP A 255 -6.30 -4.70 -18.12
C ASP A 255 -7.78 -4.83 -18.53
N THR A 256 -8.54 -3.77 -18.29
CA THR A 256 -9.97 -3.70 -18.59
C THR A 256 -10.33 -3.83 -20.08
N ASP A 257 -9.36 -3.70 -20.99
CA ASP A 257 -9.55 -3.89 -22.44
C ASP A 257 -9.27 -5.34 -22.86
N GLY A 258 -8.91 -6.21 -21.92
CA GLY A 258 -8.61 -7.62 -22.15
C GLY A 258 -7.18 -7.88 -22.60
N ASN A 259 -6.28 -6.90 -22.54
CA ASN A 259 -4.87 -7.15 -22.80
C ASN A 259 -4.26 -7.94 -21.63
N THR A 260 -3.27 -8.76 -21.95
CA THR A 260 -2.53 -9.55 -20.97
C THR A 260 -1.04 -9.30 -21.16
N PHE A 261 -0.32 -9.10 -20.06
CA PHE A 261 1.12 -8.88 -20.03
C PHE A 261 1.77 -9.89 -19.11
N GLU A 262 2.85 -10.53 -19.56
CA GLU A 262 3.65 -11.42 -18.74
C GLU A 262 5.13 -11.11 -18.96
N THR A 263 5.89 -11.01 -17.88
CA THR A 263 7.34 -10.79 -17.95
C THR A 263 8.03 -11.54 -16.82
N GLU A 264 9.08 -12.28 -17.18
CA GLU A 264 10.04 -12.83 -16.24
C GLU A 264 11.14 -11.79 -15.97
N LEU A 265 11.35 -11.45 -14.71
CA LEU A 265 12.23 -10.40 -14.22
C LEU A 265 13.39 -11.03 -13.43
N PRO A 266 14.60 -11.16 -14.03
CA PRO A 266 15.74 -11.78 -13.36
C PRO A 266 16.13 -11.08 -12.06
N LYS A 267 16.40 -11.86 -11.00
CA LYS A 267 16.83 -11.33 -9.70
C LYS A 267 18.33 -11.04 -9.60
N VAL A 268 19.07 -11.32 -10.67
CA VAL A 268 20.49 -11.07 -10.82
C VAL A 268 20.62 -10.27 -12.10
N GLU A 269 21.20 -9.07 -12.02
CA GLU A 269 21.51 -8.31 -13.24
C GLU A 269 22.56 -9.09 -14.05
N SER A 270 22.33 -9.21 -15.36
CA SER A 270 23.33 -9.62 -16.34
C SER A 270 24.30 -8.49 -16.65
#